data_AF-A0A944L944-F1
#
_entry.id   AF-A0A944L944-F1
#
_cell.length_a   1.000
_cell.length_b   1.000
_cell.length_c   1.000
_cell.angle_alpha   90.00
_cell.angle_beta   90.00
_cell.angle_gamma   90.00
#
_symmetry.space_group_name_H-M   'P 1'
#
loop_
_entity.id
_entity.type
_entity.pdbx_description
1 polymer ?
#
loop_
_entity_poly.entity_id
_entity_poly.type
_entity_poly.pdbx_seq_one_letter_code
_entity_poly.pdbx_strand_id
1 'polypeptide(L)'
;MSEIPIGHHHTSGWYEIRLEGHLDSRWASWFNALGLTNESDGTTVIQSQAADQAALHGLLQKVRDIGLPLISVTQVEPDKPESTTEPRSSSSTSIPRRRTTS
;
A
#
# COMPACT_ATOMS: atom_id res chain seq x y z
N MET A 1 -26.01 18.76 21.72
CA MET A 1 -26.04 17.32 21.40
C MET A 1 -25.19 17.15 20.17
N SER A 2 -23.96 16.64 20.31
CA SER A 2 -23.06 16.44 19.19
C SER A 2 -23.58 15.29 18.34
N GLU A 3 -23.96 15.59 17.11
CA GLU A 3 -24.27 14.60 16.09
C GLU A 3 -23.00 13.77 15.87
N ILE A 4 -22.98 12.53 16.35
CA ILE A 4 -21.97 11.56 15.94
C ILE A 4 -22.27 11.34 14.45
N PRO A 5 -21.39 11.76 13.52
CA PRO A 5 -21.58 11.35 12.15
C PRO A 5 -21.42 9.84 12.17
N ILE A 6 -22.53 9.10 12.04
CA ILE A 6 -22.48 7.73 11.54
C ILE A 6 -22.04 7.85 10.08
N GLY A 7 -20.75 8.14 9.90
CA GLY A 7 -20.14 8.25 8.59
C GLY A 7 -20.50 6.99 7.85
N HIS A 8 -20.97 7.14 6.63
CA HIS A 8 -21.12 6.05 5.68
C HIS A 8 -19.72 5.51 5.32
N HIS A 9 -19.01 4.95 6.29
CA HIS A 9 -17.68 4.35 6.15
C HIS A 9 -17.78 2.96 5.51
N HIS A 10 -18.53 2.83 4.42
CA HIS A 10 -18.30 1.75 3.45
C HIS A 10 -17.05 2.08 2.61
N THR A 11 -16.00 2.63 3.23
CA THR A 11 -14.91 3.30 2.50
C THR A 11 -14.13 2.26 1.71
N SER A 12 -14.45 2.16 0.42
CA SER A 12 -13.59 1.50 -0.56
C SER A 12 -12.16 1.97 -0.33
N GLY A 13 -11.23 1.03 -0.21
CA GLY A 13 -9.86 1.29 0.20
C GLY A 13 -8.89 0.28 -0.38
N TRP A 14 -7.64 0.69 -0.47
CA TRP A 14 -6.55 -0.20 -0.83
C TRP A 14 -5.96 -0.78 0.43
N TYR A 15 -5.66 -2.07 0.40
CA TYR A 15 -5.18 -2.80 1.55
C TYR A 15 -3.95 -3.61 1.19
N GLU A 16 -2.96 -3.52 2.05
CA GLU A 16 -1.82 -4.42 2.11
C GLU A 16 -2.07 -5.43 3.23
N ILE A 17 -2.02 -6.71 2.89
CA ILE A 17 -2.16 -7.82 3.83
C ILE A 17 -0.85 -8.59 3.84
N ARG A 18 -0.23 -8.71 5.01
CA ARG A 18 1.02 -9.44 5.19
C ARG A 18 0.76 -10.76 5.91
N LEU A 19 1.28 -11.84 5.35
CA LEU A 19 1.13 -13.20 5.84
C LEU A 19 2.49 -13.83 6.13
N GLU A 20 2.54 -14.70 7.12
CA GLU A 20 3.73 -15.52 7.40
C GLU A 20 3.78 -16.71 6.44
N GLY A 21 4.90 -16.89 5.74
CA GLY A 21 5.07 -17.90 4.70
C GLY A 21 4.98 -17.33 3.28
N HIS A 22 5.45 -18.13 2.32
CA HIS A 22 5.40 -17.79 0.90
C HIS A 22 4.19 -18.44 0.22
N LEU A 23 3.51 -17.65 -0.61
CA LEU A 23 2.43 -18.12 -1.46
C LEU A 23 2.88 -18.22 -2.91
N ASP A 24 2.51 -19.32 -3.54
CA ASP A 24 2.67 -19.50 -4.98
C ASP A 24 1.86 -18.45 -5.77
N SER A 25 2.38 -18.03 -6.92
CA SER A 25 1.77 -17.01 -7.77
C SER A 25 0.32 -17.32 -8.17
N ARG A 26 -0.09 -18.60 -8.20
CA ARG A 26 -1.47 -19.01 -8.49
C ARG A 26 -2.51 -18.38 -7.55
N TRP A 27 -2.13 -18.09 -6.31
CA TRP A 27 -3.03 -17.55 -5.29
C TRP A 27 -3.43 -16.09 -5.57
N ALA A 28 -2.64 -15.34 -6.37
CA ALA A 28 -2.95 -13.96 -6.72
C ALA A 28 -4.34 -13.81 -7.37
N SER A 29 -4.69 -14.74 -8.26
CA SER A 29 -6.01 -14.79 -8.92
C SER A 29 -7.14 -15.08 -7.93
N TRP A 30 -6.90 -15.95 -6.94
CA TRP A 30 -7.90 -16.33 -5.94
C TRP A 30 -8.22 -15.18 -4.98
N PHE A 31 -7.21 -14.40 -4.61
CA PHE A 31 -7.37 -13.19 -3.82
C PHE A 31 -7.93 -12.01 -4.62
N ASN A 32 -8.04 -12.14 -5.94
CA ASN A 32 -8.31 -11.01 -6.84
C ASN A 32 -7.34 -9.85 -6.54
N ALA A 33 -6.10 -10.21 -6.20
CA ALA A 33 -5.07 -9.32 -5.76
C ALA A 33 -4.51 -8.54 -6.95
N LEU A 34 -4.13 -7.31 -6.67
CA LEU A 34 -3.46 -6.42 -7.61
C LEU A 34 -1.96 -6.72 -7.65
N GLY A 35 -1.43 -7.25 -6.54
CA GLY A 35 -0.07 -7.74 -6.42
C GLY A 35 0.02 -8.82 -5.34
N LEU A 36 0.89 -9.80 -5.57
CA LEU A 36 1.31 -10.79 -4.58
C LEU A 36 2.81 -10.92 -4.68
N THR A 37 3.52 -10.57 -3.61
CA THR A 37 4.97 -10.56 -3.55
C THR A 37 5.43 -11.42 -2.38
N ASN A 38 6.34 -12.36 -2.65
CA ASN A 38 7.04 -13.11 -1.62
C ASN A 38 8.31 -12.32 -1.23
N GLU A 39 8.37 -11.87 0.02
CA GLU A 39 9.47 -11.11 0.56
C GLU A 39 10.60 -12.03 1.05
N SER A 40 11.83 -11.52 1.09
CA SER A 40 13.01 -12.31 1.49
C SER A 40 12.99 -12.73 2.97
N ASP A 41 12.19 -12.06 3.80
CA ASP A 41 11.97 -12.36 5.21
C ASP A 41 11.05 -13.58 5.45
N GLY A 42 10.58 -14.24 4.38
CA GLY A 42 9.68 -15.38 4.46
C GLY A 42 8.21 -15.01 4.54
N THR A 43 7.84 -13.74 4.33
CA THR A 43 6.45 -13.28 4.33
C THR A 43 5.89 -13.12 2.92
N THR A 44 4.56 -13.13 2.80
CA THR A 44 3.86 -12.75 1.56
C THR A 44 3.12 -11.44 1.79
N VAL A 45 3.26 -10.51 0.86
CA VAL A 45 2.50 -9.26 0.79
C VAL A 45 1.45 -9.38 -0.31
N ILE A 46 0.19 -9.19 0.06
CA ILE A 46 -0.95 -9.18 -0.85
C ILE A 46 -1.52 -7.76 -0.91
N GLN A 47 -1.53 -7.17 -2.10
CA GLN A 47 -2.13 -5.87 -2.36
C GLN A 47 -3.49 -6.06 -3.01
N SER A 48 -4.52 -5.42 -2.47
CA SER A 48 -5.89 -5.60 -2.95
C SER A 48 -6.73 -4.33 -2.77
N GLN A 49 -7.75 -4.19 -3.59
CA GLN A 49 -8.79 -3.18 -3.40
C GLN A 49 -10.01 -3.85 -2.77
N ALA A 50 -10.49 -3.32 -1.65
CA ALA A 50 -11.76 -3.72 -1.06
C ALA A 50 -12.79 -2.62 -1.33
N ALA A 51 -13.93 -2.99 -1.93
CA ALA A 51 -15.00 -2.04 -2.23
C ALA A 51 -15.72 -1.55 -0.95
N ASP A 52 -15.72 -2.37 0.09
CA ASP A 52 -16.27 -2.09 1.41
C ASP A 52 -15.64 -3.02 2.45
N GLN A 53 -16.12 -2.94 3.69
CA GLN A 53 -15.67 -3.81 4.77
C GLN A 53 -16.03 -5.28 4.56
N ALA A 54 -17.15 -5.61 3.91
CA ALA A 54 -17.52 -7.00 3.64
C ALA A 54 -16.53 -7.65 2.66
N ALA A 55 -16.08 -6.92 1.64
CA ALA A 55 -15.04 -7.36 0.71
C ALA A 55 -13.70 -7.61 1.43
N LEU A 56 -13.30 -6.70 2.33
CA LEU A 56 -12.11 -6.89 3.16
C LEU A 56 -12.23 -8.15 4.04
N HIS A 57 -13.36 -8.33 4.72
CA HIS A 57 -13.60 -9.51 5.55
C HIS A 57 -13.61 -10.82 4.73
N GLY A 58 -14.16 -10.80 3.51
CA GLY A 58 -14.07 -11.94 2.59
C GLY A 58 -12.63 -12.29 2.22
N LEU A 59 -11.76 -11.28 2.07
CA LEU A 59 -10.34 -11.48 1.81
C LEU A 59 -9.62 -12.12 3.01
N LEU A 60 -9.91 -11.64 4.24
CA LEU A 60 -9.38 -12.22 5.47
C LEU A 60 -9.87 -13.65 5.72
N GLN A 61 -11.10 -13.96 5.29
CA GLN A 61 -11.59 -15.33 5.34
C GLN A 61 -10.78 -16.25 4.42
N LYS A 62 -10.47 -15.82 3.19
CA LYS A 62 -9.59 -16.59 2.29
C LYS A 62 -8.20 -16.81 2.91
N VAL A 63 -7.64 -15.80 3.57
CA VAL A 63 -6.36 -15.94 4.31
C VAL A 63 -6.47 -17.05 5.36
N ARG A 64 -7.54 -17.03 6.16
CA ARG A 64 -7.80 -18.06 7.16
C ARG A 64 -7.91 -19.46 6.53
N ASP A 65 -8.52 -19.58 5.36
CA ASP A 65 -8.69 -20.86 4.67
C ASP A 65 -7.36 -21.47 4.18
N ILE A 66 -6.33 -20.64 3.90
CA ILE A 66 -4.96 -21.13 3.63
C ILE A 66 -4.31 -21.68 4.91
N GLY A 67 -4.69 -21.15 6.07
CA GLY A 67 -4.08 -21.50 7.35
C GLY A 67 -2.72 -20.85 7.59
N LEU A 68 -2.35 -19.83 6.81
CA LEU A 68 -1.16 -19.02 7.10
C LEU A 68 -1.46 -17.97 8.18
N PRO A 69 -0.53 -17.72 9.11
CA PRO A 69 -0.67 -16.65 10.08
C PRO A 69 -0.76 -15.28 9.41
N LEU A 70 -1.78 -14.52 9.80
CA LEU A 70 -1.93 -13.12 9.41
C LEU A 70 -1.00 -12.26 10.28
N ILE A 71 -0.06 -11.55 9.66
CA ILE A 71 0.88 -10.66 10.35
C ILE A 71 0.27 -9.27 10.50
N SER A 72 -0.22 -8.68 9.41
CA SER A 72 -0.80 -7.34 9.43
C SER A 72 -1.81 -7.09 8.31
N VAL A 73 -2.69 -6.12 8.56
CA VAL A 73 -3.61 -5.55 7.57
C VAL A 73 -3.49 -4.04 7.68
N THR A 74 -3.04 -3.40 6.60
CA THR A 74 -2.81 -1.97 6.55
C THR A 74 -3.63 -1.37 5.42
N GLN A 75 -4.46 -0.37 5.72
CA GLN A 75 -5.06 0.45 4.68
C GLN A 75 -3.97 1.37 4.12
N VAL A 76 -3.76 1.29 2.81
CA VAL A 76 -2.83 2.14 2.08
C VAL A 76 -3.61 3.08 1.18
N GLU A 77 -3.07 4.27 0.94
CA GLU A 77 -3.56 5.09 -0.17
C GLU A 77 -2.96 4.50 -1.45
N PRO A 78 -3.74 4.34 -2.54
CA PRO A 78 -3.13 3.93 -3.81
C PRO A 78 -2.05 4.94 -4.13
N ASP A 79 -0.83 4.47 -4.34
CA ASP A 79 0.30 5.30 -4.73
C ASP A 79 -0.13 6.09 -5.98
N LYS A 80 -0.53 7.34 -5.78
CA LYS A 80 -0.51 8.32 -6.87
C LYS A 80 0.98 8.36 -7.19
N PRO A 81 1.42 8.00 -8.42
CA PRO A 81 2.84 8.01 -8.74
C PRO A 81 3.36 9.39 -8.39
N GLU A 82 4.05 9.48 -7.26
CA GLU A 82 4.64 10.72 -6.79
C GLU A 82 5.68 11.03 -7.86
N SER A 83 5.43 12.10 -8.61
CA SER A 83 6.44 12.68 -9.47
C SER A 83 7.67 12.85 -8.60
N THR A 84 8.72 12.09 -8.94
CA THR A 84 10.11 12.22 -8.52
C THR A 84 10.31 13.48 -7.68
N THR A 85 10.18 13.35 -6.36
CA THR A 85 10.84 14.30 -5.47
C THR A 85 12.30 13.93 -5.57
N GLU A 86 13.01 14.63 -6.45
CA GLU A 86 14.46 14.65 -6.47
C GLU A 86 14.99 14.74 -5.04
N PRO A 87 16.06 14.01 -4.71
CA PRO A 87 16.73 14.22 -3.43
C PRO A 87 17.21 15.67 -3.44
N ARG A 88 16.68 16.48 -2.52
CA ARG A 88 17.24 17.78 -2.17
C ARG A 88 18.61 17.52 -1.53
N SER A 89 19.59 17.25 -2.38
CA SER A 89 21.01 17.29 -2.08
C SER A 89 21.35 18.76 -1.84
N SER A 90 21.61 19.03 -0.57
CA SER A 90 22.41 20.16 -0.10
C SER A 90 23.71 20.24 -0.88
N SER A 91 23.78 21.13 -1.85
CA SER A 91 25.05 21.61 -2.42
C SER A 91 25.01 23.13 -2.51
N SER A 92 25.38 23.74 -1.37
CA SER A 92 26.08 25.01 -1.34
C SER A 92 27.18 25.00 -2.40
N THR A 93 27.07 25.86 -3.43
CA THR A 93 28.16 26.42 -4.25
C THR A 93 27.52 27.25 -5.36
N SER A 94 27.45 28.57 -5.18
CA SER A 94 27.26 29.52 -6.29
C SER A 94 28.54 30.34 -6.40
N ILE A 95 29.37 29.99 -7.39
CA ILE A 95 30.53 30.75 -7.89
C ILE A 95 30.31 30.94 -9.42
N PRO A 96 30.92 31.93 -10.08
CA PRO A 96 30.38 33.26 -10.41
C PRO A 96 30.10 33.40 -11.93
N ARG A 97 29.57 34.56 -12.40
CA ARG A 97 29.75 35.10 -13.78
C ARG A 97 29.14 36.51 -13.85
N ARG A 98 29.94 37.59 -13.90
CA ARG A 98 30.61 38.28 -15.04
C ARG A 98 29.74 39.32 -15.79
N ARG A 99 30.15 40.60 -15.66
CA ARG A 99 30.10 41.76 -16.62
C ARG A 99 28.68 42.24 -17.05
N THR A 100 28.33 43.53 -17.21
CA THR A 100 29.03 44.73 -17.74
C THR A 100 28.16 46.01 -17.54
N THR A 101 28.83 47.19 -17.52
CA THR A 101 28.42 48.56 -17.97
C THR A 101 27.26 49.34 -17.31
N SER A 102 27.57 50.51 -16.75
CA SER A 102 27.25 51.83 -17.34
C SER A 102 28.14 52.92 -16.74
#